data_AF-A0A2E1X6W2-F1
#
_entry.id   AF-A0A2E1X6W2-F1
#
_cell.length_a   1.000
_cell.length_b   1.000
_cell.length_c   1.000
_cell.angle_alpha   90.00
_cell.angle_beta   90.00
_cell.angle_gamma   90.00
#
_symmetry.space_group_name_H-M   'P 1'
#
loop_
_entity.id
_entity.type
_entity.pdbx_description
1 polymer ?
#
loop_
_entity_poly.entity_id
_entity_poly.type
_entity_poly.pdbx_seq_one_letter_code
_entity_poly.pdbx_strand_id
1 'polypeptide(L)'
;MTTAQSPREGCEGYRRPAGRFPGRAGRRRAIVLGGVHLIIALHLLHWMVTGNTVSPVEPSESMYTLENGEVNAGFIFFIVVILSTAVLGRWFCGWACHVVALQDLCGWMMRKMGVQPRPFRSRLLAWVPYLLAFYMFFWPTLKRWSFPWLEQQIPAMVAWFTPVAPWPGFSNHLLVHDFWATFPSVLVAIPFFAICGFATVYLLGAKGFCTYGCPYGAFFTVADRIAPMTIVANMEACESCGLCTANCSSNVQISREIHIHDQVVDPGCMKCLDCVDVCPNGVLSYGPARPSMFVSGGPQSPKVRRKSHLSLTGEILLAIFFTLTWFSWRGVYEQIPLLMATGIALCATFLVWKSSQLLRRQDTSLQGISLHRAGTTSRAGRIVLAITTITILLTISAGQSRWSQNLAEQNFDAAMINLDQVLIAGQDPIPEQTKATAKRAADHFRDLLRFDRGGYALLEPAGTVLEERIGYMSAIAGDFEQARHWWQQAISENPSDELLLRYGQLVERVDGVKPLAIWLDDARKQYGDRAVLIGLRADLGRRQAFSALQQGQPMAAASHLKVLVRWIGEEPGLLEDIALLLDQAEATEEAKQFRERANFIRANGGIPAPVPDRP
;
A
#
# COMPACT_ATOMS: atom_id res chain seq x y z
N MET A 1 -45.13 -22.52 9.97
CA MET A 1 -45.54 -21.22 10.56
C MET A 1 -45.89 -21.48 12.02
N THR A 2 -44.95 -21.26 12.94
CA THR A 2 -45.17 -21.38 14.37
C THR A 2 -45.81 -20.09 14.88
N THR A 3 -47.01 -20.23 15.44
CA THR A 3 -47.79 -19.14 16.04
C THR A 3 -47.00 -18.49 17.18
N ALA A 4 -46.80 -17.18 17.08
CA ALA A 4 -46.12 -16.40 18.10
C ALA A 4 -46.97 -16.41 19.39
N GLN A 5 -46.42 -16.94 20.47
CA GLN A 5 -46.99 -16.83 21.81
C GLN A 5 -47.14 -15.35 22.18
N SER A 6 -48.26 -14.99 22.81
CA SER A 6 -48.48 -13.66 23.37
C SER A 6 -47.37 -13.33 24.40
N PRO A 7 -46.90 -12.08 24.46
CA PRO A 7 -45.97 -11.65 25.50
C PRO A 7 -46.57 -11.87 26.89
N ARG A 8 -45.72 -12.13 27.90
CA ARG A 8 -46.12 -12.18 29.32
C ARG A 8 -46.69 -10.81 29.74
N GLU A 9 -47.64 -10.80 30.69
CA GLU A 9 -48.17 -9.57 31.28
C GLU A 9 -47.03 -8.63 31.70
N GLY A 10 -47.13 -7.35 31.31
CA GLY A 10 -46.06 -6.34 31.49
C GLY A 10 -45.03 -6.25 30.35
N CYS A 11 -45.04 -7.15 29.37
CA CYS A 11 -44.23 -7.08 28.14
C CYS A 11 -45.04 -6.70 26.90
N GLU A 12 -46.27 -6.19 27.07
CA GLU A 12 -47.25 -5.92 26.01
C GLU A 12 -46.80 -4.85 25.00
N GLY A 13 -45.87 -3.97 25.37
CA GLY A 13 -45.20 -3.02 24.46
C GLY A 13 -43.97 -3.60 23.74
N TYR A 14 -43.46 -4.76 24.14
CA TYR A 14 -42.20 -5.33 23.65
C TYR A 14 -42.44 -6.27 22.46
N ARG A 15 -42.98 -5.75 21.35
CA ARG A 15 -42.75 -6.43 20.07
C ARG A 15 -41.27 -6.32 19.78
N ARG A 16 -40.52 -7.43 19.81
CA ARG A 16 -39.26 -7.51 19.06
C ARG A 16 -39.61 -7.08 17.63
N PRO A 17 -39.15 -5.92 17.14
CA PRO A 17 -39.44 -5.56 15.77
C PRO A 17 -38.76 -6.64 14.93
N ALA A 18 -39.56 -7.35 14.13
CA ALA A 18 -39.11 -8.46 13.28
C ALA A 18 -38.06 -8.01 12.23
N GLY A 19 -37.83 -6.69 12.08
CA GLY A 19 -36.74 -6.12 11.30
C GLY A 19 -36.05 -4.98 12.03
N ARG A 20 -34.71 -5.05 12.12
CA ARG A 20 -33.84 -3.93 12.52
C ARG A 20 -33.74 -2.92 11.36
N PHE A 21 -34.78 -2.14 11.12
CA PHE A 21 -34.71 -1.01 10.20
C PHE A 21 -33.96 0.16 10.84
N PRO A 22 -33.22 0.98 10.06
CA PRO A 22 -32.58 2.16 10.61
C PRO A 22 -33.64 3.10 11.19
N GLY A 23 -33.41 3.54 12.43
CA GLY A 23 -34.20 4.58 13.08
C GLY A 23 -34.04 5.93 12.38
N ARG A 24 -34.59 7.01 12.97
CA ARG A 24 -34.56 8.34 12.36
C ARG A 24 -33.12 8.85 12.19
N ALA A 25 -32.29 8.75 13.23
CA ALA A 25 -30.87 9.08 13.16
C ALA A 25 -30.13 8.18 12.16
N GLY A 26 -30.46 6.89 12.08
CA GLY A 26 -29.87 5.99 11.08
C GLY A 26 -30.12 6.43 9.62
N ARG A 27 -31.35 6.87 9.30
CA ARG A 27 -31.67 7.41 7.96
C ARG A 27 -30.99 8.75 7.69
N ARG A 28 -31.00 9.66 8.66
CA ARG A 28 -30.31 10.96 8.56
C ARG A 28 -28.81 10.76 8.36
N ARG A 29 -28.20 9.84 9.10
CA ARG A 29 -26.78 9.48 8.96
C ARG A 29 -26.48 8.96 7.55
N ALA A 30 -27.31 8.08 7.00
CA ALA A 30 -27.13 7.59 5.63
C ALA A 30 -27.13 8.73 4.60
N ILE A 31 -28.01 9.73 4.75
CA ILE A 31 -28.05 10.92 3.89
C ILE A 31 -26.77 11.74 4.04
N VAL A 32 -26.35 12.03 5.27
CA VAL A 32 -25.13 12.83 5.53
C VAL A 32 -23.89 12.13 4.96
N LEU A 33 -23.73 10.82 5.22
CA LEU A 33 -22.61 10.05 4.71
C LEU A 33 -22.64 9.92 3.19
N GLY A 34 -23.82 9.80 2.57
CA GLY A 34 -23.98 9.89 1.12
C GLY A 34 -23.55 11.24 0.55
N GLY A 35 -23.90 12.34 1.24
CA GLY A 35 -23.45 13.68 0.92
C GLY A 35 -21.92 13.84 0.96
N VAL A 36 -21.25 13.24 1.95
CA VAL A 36 -19.77 13.23 1.99
C VAL A 36 -19.17 12.53 0.77
N HIS A 37 -19.73 11.40 0.32
CA HIS A 37 -19.24 10.71 -0.87
C HIS A 37 -19.51 11.52 -2.15
N LEU A 38 -20.63 12.24 -2.22
CA LEU A 38 -20.90 13.17 -3.31
C LEU A 38 -19.85 14.29 -3.35
N ILE A 39 -19.50 14.87 -2.19
CA ILE A 39 -18.45 15.90 -2.11
C ILE A 39 -17.10 15.35 -2.58
N ILE A 40 -16.73 14.12 -2.16
CA ILE A 40 -15.51 13.45 -2.63
C ILE A 40 -15.55 13.29 -4.16
N ALA A 41 -16.67 12.81 -4.72
CA ALA A 41 -16.82 12.64 -6.17
C ALA A 41 -16.73 13.98 -6.92
N LEU A 42 -17.34 15.04 -6.40
CA LEU A 42 -17.24 16.40 -6.97
C LEU A 42 -15.80 16.94 -6.91
N HIS A 43 -15.06 16.67 -5.84
CA HIS A 43 -13.65 17.04 -5.71
C HIS A 43 -12.77 16.32 -6.74
N LEU A 44 -12.99 15.02 -6.94
CA LEU A 44 -12.30 14.24 -7.96
C LEU A 44 -12.63 14.73 -9.37
N LEU A 45 -13.91 15.02 -9.64
CA LEU A 45 -14.33 15.58 -10.92
C LEU A 45 -13.70 16.95 -11.18
N HIS A 46 -13.64 17.81 -10.16
CA HIS A 46 -12.96 19.11 -10.24
C HIS A 46 -11.49 18.95 -10.64
N TRP A 47 -10.75 18.03 -9.99
CA TRP A 47 -9.36 17.73 -10.34
C TRP A 47 -9.21 17.24 -11.78
N MET A 48 -10.06 16.29 -12.21
CA MET A 48 -10.03 15.77 -13.59
C MET A 48 -10.28 16.86 -14.64
N VAL A 49 -11.05 17.90 -14.31
CA VAL A 49 -11.36 19.01 -15.22
C VAL A 49 -10.26 20.08 -15.22
N THR A 50 -9.67 20.39 -14.06
CA THR A 50 -8.77 21.54 -13.88
C THR A 50 -7.28 21.19 -13.88
N GLY A 51 -6.93 19.92 -13.66
CA GLY A 51 -5.53 19.48 -13.53
C GLY A 51 -4.82 19.96 -12.25
N ASN A 52 -5.51 20.64 -11.34
CA ASN A 52 -5.00 21.05 -10.03
C ASN A 52 -6.15 21.09 -9.01
N THR A 53 -5.92 20.62 -7.79
CA THR A 53 -6.96 20.63 -6.76
C THR A 53 -6.37 20.78 -5.38
N VAL A 54 -7.23 20.98 -4.37
CA VAL A 54 -6.81 20.91 -2.97
C VAL A 54 -6.29 19.50 -2.66
N SER A 55 -5.15 19.42 -1.98
CA SER A 55 -4.52 18.16 -1.57
C SER A 55 -5.52 17.23 -0.86
N PRO A 56 -5.26 15.91 -0.82
CA PRO A 56 -6.19 14.97 -0.19
C PRO A 56 -6.61 15.39 1.22
N VAL A 57 -7.92 15.39 1.46
CA VAL A 57 -8.53 15.79 2.74
C VAL A 57 -8.70 14.56 3.62
N GLU A 58 -7.58 14.01 4.04
CA GLU A 58 -7.55 12.83 4.90
C GLU A 58 -6.54 12.98 6.03
N PRO A 59 -6.79 12.41 7.23
CA PRO A 59 -5.85 12.51 8.34
C PRO A 59 -4.51 11.82 8.09
N SER A 60 -4.37 10.99 7.05
CA SER A 60 -3.09 10.36 6.71
C SER A 60 -2.07 11.35 6.19
N GLU A 61 -2.54 12.36 5.44
CA GLU A 61 -1.69 13.38 4.84
C GLU A 61 -0.94 14.21 5.89
N SER A 62 -1.44 14.31 7.13
CA SER A 62 -0.68 14.97 8.19
C SER A 62 0.64 14.26 8.54
N MET A 63 0.82 13.01 8.09
CA MET A 63 2.11 12.32 8.20
C MET A 63 3.18 13.02 7.36
N TYR A 64 2.88 13.45 6.13
CA TYR A 64 3.80 14.23 5.29
C TYR A 64 4.13 15.59 5.91
N THR A 65 3.19 16.18 6.64
CA THR A 65 3.48 17.41 7.40
C THR A 65 4.50 17.18 8.51
N LEU A 66 4.59 15.99 9.11
CA LEU A 66 5.56 15.66 10.17
C LEU A 66 6.86 15.03 9.63
N GLU A 67 6.77 14.34 8.50
CA GLU A 67 7.89 13.68 7.83
C GLU A 67 8.64 14.66 6.92
N ASN A 68 7.94 15.42 6.09
CA ASN A 68 8.53 16.25 5.05
C ASN A 68 8.32 17.76 5.28
N GLY A 69 7.54 18.16 6.28
CA GLY A 69 7.22 19.57 6.52
C GLY A 69 6.19 20.14 5.56
N GLU A 70 5.49 19.29 4.82
CA GLU A 70 4.49 19.70 3.84
C GLU A 70 3.17 20.05 4.53
N VAL A 71 2.84 21.34 4.62
CA VAL A 71 1.55 21.79 5.15
C VAL A 71 0.48 21.59 4.08
N ASN A 72 -0.40 20.62 4.31
CA ASN A 72 -1.45 20.20 3.39
C ASN A 72 -2.85 20.28 4.01
N ALA A 73 -3.89 20.10 3.19
CA ALA A 73 -5.28 20.22 3.62
C ALA A 73 -5.68 19.12 4.62
N GLY A 74 -5.09 17.93 4.53
CA GLY A 74 -5.34 16.83 5.47
C GLY A 74 -4.86 17.14 6.89
N PHE A 75 -3.73 17.85 7.04
CA PHE A 75 -3.26 18.34 8.34
C PHE A 75 -4.23 19.33 8.99
N ILE A 76 -4.66 20.35 8.23
CA ILE A 76 -5.64 21.34 8.71
C ILE A 76 -6.94 20.64 9.10
N PHE A 77 -7.42 19.75 8.22
CA PHE A 77 -8.62 18.96 8.46
C PHE A 77 -8.50 18.12 9.73
N PHE A 78 -7.36 17.45 9.96
CA PHE A 78 -7.19 16.60 11.12
C PHE A 78 -7.24 17.40 12.43
N ILE A 79 -6.60 18.57 12.48
CA ILE A 79 -6.67 19.49 13.63
C ILE A 79 -8.12 19.92 13.87
N VAL A 80 -8.83 20.37 12.83
CA VAL A 80 -10.23 20.81 12.94
C VAL A 80 -11.12 19.68 13.48
N VAL A 81 -10.93 18.45 13.00
CA VAL A 81 -11.70 17.30 13.48
C VAL A 81 -11.34 16.95 14.93
N ILE A 82 -10.07 17.01 15.34
CA ILE A 82 -9.68 16.78 16.74
C ILE A 82 -10.31 17.84 17.66
N LEU A 83 -10.22 19.11 17.30
CA LEU A 83 -10.80 20.22 18.08
C LEU A 83 -12.33 20.11 18.15
N SER A 84 -13.00 19.82 17.04
CA SER A 84 -14.45 19.59 17.06
C SER A 84 -14.83 18.35 17.87
N THR A 85 -13.98 17.31 17.88
CA THR A 85 -14.19 16.11 18.71
C THR A 85 -14.06 16.43 20.20
N ALA A 86 -13.15 17.32 20.58
CA ALA A 86 -13.00 17.80 21.95
C ALA A 86 -14.21 18.59 22.46
N VAL A 87 -15.13 19.02 21.59
CA VAL A 87 -16.36 19.74 21.95
C VAL A 87 -17.60 18.84 21.81
N LEU A 88 -17.76 18.22 20.64
CA LEU A 88 -18.96 17.47 20.26
C LEU A 88 -18.87 15.97 20.57
N GLY A 89 -17.74 15.51 21.09
CA GLY A 89 -17.40 14.09 21.19
C GLY A 89 -17.05 13.50 19.82
N ARG A 90 -16.95 12.18 19.69
CA ARG A 90 -16.58 11.48 18.42
C ARG A 90 -17.66 11.52 17.32
N TRP A 91 -18.30 12.67 17.11
CA TRP A 91 -19.35 12.91 16.12
C TRP A 91 -18.86 12.64 14.69
N PHE A 92 -17.61 13.01 14.36
CA PHE A 92 -17.05 12.83 13.02
C PHE A 92 -17.09 11.36 12.58
N CYS A 93 -16.63 10.44 13.45
CA CYS A 93 -16.71 9.00 13.21
C CYS A 93 -18.17 8.55 13.03
N GLY A 94 -19.10 9.15 13.77
CA GLY A 94 -20.52 8.81 13.71
C GLY A 94 -21.25 9.36 12.49
N TRP A 95 -20.83 10.47 11.88
CA TRP A 95 -21.66 11.23 10.94
C TRP A 95 -20.98 11.65 9.64
N ALA A 96 -19.66 11.73 9.57
CA ALA A 96 -18.96 12.25 8.39
C ALA A 96 -17.81 11.34 7.88
N CYS A 97 -17.33 10.39 8.69
CA CYS A 97 -16.24 9.51 8.30
C CYS A 97 -16.65 8.54 7.18
N HIS A 98 -15.99 8.63 6.02
CA HIS A 98 -16.26 7.79 4.85
C HIS A 98 -15.98 6.30 5.13
N VAL A 99 -14.98 5.97 5.97
CA VAL A 99 -14.70 4.57 6.37
C VAL A 99 -15.86 3.99 7.20
N VAL A 100 -16.47 4.79 8.09
CA VAL A 100 -17.64 4.33 8.84
C VAL A 100 -18.86 4.17 7.93
N ALA A 101 -19.01 5.00 6.89
CA ALA A 101 -20.03 4.80 5.88
C ALA A 101 -19.91 3.43 5.20
N LEU A 102 -18.69 3.06 4.81
CA LEU A 102 -18.42 1.73 4.26
C LEU A 102 -18.79 0.63 5.26
N GLN A 103 -18.37 0.74 6.52
CA GLN A 103 -18.66 -0.28 7.53
C GLN A 103 -20.16 -0.41 7.85
N ASP A 104 -20.88 0.73 7.92
CA ASP A 104 -22.33 0.75 8.12
C ASP A 104 -23.06 0.16 6.90
N LEU A 105 -22.59 0.42 5.68
CA LEU A 105 -23.09 -0.19 4.44
C LEU A 105 -22.89 -1.71 4.46
N CYS A 106 -21.66 -2.19 4.74
CA CYS A 106 -21.37 -3.61 4.88
C CYS A 106 -22.26 -4.26 5.94
N GLY A 107 -22.39 -3.64 7.11
CA GLY A 107 -23.24 -4.14 8.20
C GLY A 107 -24.73 -4.15 7.83
N TRP A 108 -25.21 -3.19 7.05
CA TRP A 108 -26.57 -3.19 6.50
C TRP A 108 -26.79 -4.31 5.48
N MET A 109 -25.85 -4.51 4.55
CA MET A 109 -25.90 -5.60 3.56
C MET A 109 -25.91 -6.97 4.24
N MET A 110 -25.02 -7.19 5.22
CA MET A 110 -24.96 -8.45 5.98
C MET A 110 -26.27 -8.73 6.72
N ARG A 111 -26.89 -7.72 7.34
CA ARG A 111 -28.17 -7.87 8.02
C ARG A 111 -29.30 -8.24 7.05
N LYS A 112 -29.30 -7.68 5.83
CA LYS A 112 -30.24 -8.10 4.78
C LYS A 112 -30.06 -9.56 4.38
N MET A 113 -28.83 -10.07 4.42
CA MET A 113 -28.51 -11.48 4.18
C MET A 113 -28.73 -12.38 5.41
N GLY A 114 -29.33 -11.86 6.49
CA GLY A 114 -29.60 -12.64 7.72
C GLY A 114 -28.40 -12.80 8.66
N VAL A 115 -27.25 -12.22 8.34
CA VAL A 115 -26.05 -12.25 9.19
C VAL A 115 -26.11 -11.12 10.21
N GLN A 116 -25.90 -11.44 11.48
CA GLN A 116 -25.81 -10.46 12.56
C GLN A 116 -24.39 -10.44 13.15
N PRO A 117 -23.50 -9.56 12.65
CA PRO A 117 -22.13 -9.50 13.14
C PRO A 117 -22.07 -9.11 14.62
N ARG A 118 -21.46 -9.98 15.43
CA ARG A 118 -21.27 -9.77 16.87
C ARG A 118 -19.91 -9.14 17.17
N PRO A 119 -19.83 -8.25 18.18
CA PRO A 119 -18.57 -7.63 18.57
C PRO A 119 -17.55 -8.64 19.11
N PHE A 120 -16.33 -8.54 18.63
CA PHE A 120 -15.17 -9.14 19.28
C PHE A 120 -14.66 -8.21 20.38
N ARG A 121 -14.37 -8.73 21.58
CA ARG A 121 -13.94 -7.93 22.75
C ARG A 121 -12.59 -8.42 23.28
N SER A 122 -11.54 -7.64 23.06
CA SER A 122 -10.17 -7.88 23.55
C SER A 122 -9.60 -6.61 24.17
N ARG A 123 -8.90 -6.75 25.31
CA ARG A 123 -8.29 -5.60 26.01
C ARG A 123 -6.97 -5.19 25.38
N LEU A 124 -6.11 -6.15 25.02
CA LEU A 124 -4.81 -5.86 24.42
C LEU A 124 -4.95 -5.29 23.01
N LEU A 125 -5.85 -5.83 22.19
CA LEU A 125 -6.07 -5.31 20.83
C LEU A 125 -6.64 -3.89 20.84
N ALA A 126 -7.31 -3.46 21.91
CA ALA A 126 -7.78 -2.07 22.04
C ALA A 126 -6.65 -1.03 22.16
N TRP A 127 -5.40 -1.48 22.37
CA TRP A 127 -4.20 -0.62 22.33
C TRP A 127 -3.63 -0.44 20.93
N VAL A 128 -4.01 -1.29 19.97
CA VAL A 128 -3.48 -1.22 18.58
C VAL A 128 -3.68 0.15 17.94
N PRO A 129 -4.84 0.83 18.05
CA PRO A 129 -4.98 2.20 17.53
C PRO A 129 -3.94 3.18 18.05
N TYR A 130 -3.57 3.08 19.34
CA TYR A 130 -2.57 3.95 19.96
C TYR A 130 -1.16 3.63 19.48
N LEU A 131 -0.84 2.34 19.33
CA LEU A 131 0.44 1.90 18.78
C LEU A 131 0.60 2.32 17.32
N LEU A 132 -0.46 2.20 16.51
CA LEU A 132 -0.45 2.65 15.11
C LEU A 132 -0.36 4.18 15.01
N ALA A 133 -1.05 4.92 15.88
CA ALA A 133 -0.92 6.37 15.95
C ALA A 133 0.50 6.79 16.34
N PHE A 134 1.12 6.10 17.29
CA PHE A 134 2.51 6.29 17.66
C PHE A 134 3.45 6.03 16.48
N TYR A 135 3.30 4.87 15.83
CA TYR A 135 4.09 4.48 14.65
C TYR A 135 3.93 5.47 13.48
N MET A 136 2.73 6.02 13.27
CA MET A 136 2.45 6.88 12.13
C MET A 136 2.84 8.34 12.35
N PHE A 137 2.60 8.91 13.53
CA PHE A 137 2.76 10.35 13.77
C PHE A 137 3.95 10.71 14.67
N PHE A 138 4.31 9.83 15.60
CA PHE A 138 5.34 10.13 16.59
C PHE A 138 6.68 9.49 16.24
N TRP A 139 6.67 8.30 15.65
CA TRP A 139 7.88 7.54 15.33
C TRP A 139 8.81 8.26 14.34
N PRO A 140 8.36 8.89 13.24
CA PRO A 140 9.27 9.58 12.33
C PRO A 140 10.00 10.76 13.00
N THR A 141 9.27 11.53 13.80
CA THR A 141 9.82 12.64 14.60
C THR A 141 10.79 12.15 15.66
N LEU A 142 10.42 11.07 16.38
CA LEU A 142 11.30 10.44 17.35
C LEU A 142 12.58 9.93 16.70
N LYS A 143 12.46 9.26 15.54
CA LYS A 143 13.59 8.76 14.76
C LYS A 143 14.53 9.90 14.38
N ARG A 144 14.00 11.00 13.86
CA ARG A 144 14.77 12.20 13.52
C ARG A 144 15.52 12.82 14.69
N TRP A 145 14.89 12.89 15.86
CA TRP A 145 15.49 13.57 17.00
C TRP A 145 16.49 12.71 17.78
N SER A 146 16.20 11.41 17.96
CA SER A 146 17.01 10.55 18.83
C SER A 146 18.14 9.80 18.09
N PHE A 147 17.96 9.45 16.82
CA PHE A 147 18.91 8.58 16.11
C PHE A 147 20.26 9.24 15.78
N PRO A 148 20.36 10.55 15.46
CA PRO A 148 21.67 11.18 15.27
C PRO A 148 22.53 11.15 16.54
N TRP A 149 21.91 11.30 17.72
CA TRP A 149 22.60 11.12 19.00
C TRP A 149 22.95 9.65 19.25
N LEU A 150 22.04 8.73 18.94
CA LEU A 150 22.23 7.30 19.16
C LEU A 150 23.32 6.70 18.25
N GLU A 151 23.41 7.17 17.01
CA GLU A 151 24.43 6.81 16.02
C GLU A 151 25.84 7.16 16.52
N GLN A 152 26.00 8.29 17.23
CA GLN A 152 27.27 8.66 17.85
C GLN A 152 27.68 7.71 18.98
N GLN A 153 26.71 7.10 19.68
CA GLN A 153 26.98 6.24 20.84
C GLN A 153 27.17 4.77 20.46
N ILE A 154 26.36 4.24 19.54
CA ILE A 154 26.33 2.80 19.21
C ILE A 154 26.14 2.59 17.69
N PRO A 155 27.09 3.00 16.83
CA PRO A 155 26.92 3.04 15.38
C PRO A 155 26.53 1.68 14.78
N ALA A 156 27.10 0.58 15.27
CA ALA A 156 26.81 -0.78 14.78
C ALA A 156 25.35 -1.22 14.98
N MET A 157 24.68 -0.72 16.04
CA MET A 157 23.28 -1.08 16.34
C MET A 157 22.28 -0.21 15.58
N VAL A 158 22.68 1.03 15.23
CA VAL A 158 21.79 2.06 14.67
C VAL A 158 21.97 2.22 13.15
N ALA A 159 23.01 1.60 12.57
CA ALA A 159 23.26 1.53 11.12
C ALA A 159 22.03 1.07 10.32
N TRP A 160 21.18 0.20 10.89
CA TRP A 160 19.94 -0.30 10.27
C TRP A 160 18.83 0.76 10.14
N PHE A 161 19.00 1.91 10.80
CA PHE A 161 17.98 2.95 10.88
C PHE A 161 18.48 4.32 10.38
N THR A 162 19.72 4.41 9.92
CA THR A 162 20.38 5.61 9.39
C THR A 162 20.64 5.42 7.88
N PRO A 163 20.74 6.48 7.07
CA PRO A 163 20.67 7.90 7.44
C PRO A 163 19.24 8.37 7.74
N VAL A 164 19.12 9.32 8.67
CA VAL A 164 17.84 9.99 8.91
C VAL A 164 17.82 11.30 8.14
N ALA A 165 16.82 11.45 7.26
CA ALA A 165 16.69 12.66 6.47
C ALA A 165 16.55 13.91 7.38
N PRO A 166 17.37 14.95 7.17
CA PRO A 166 17.25 16.20 7.92
C PRO A 166 15.90 16.87 7.63
N TRP A 167 15.43 17.70 8.56
CA TRP A 167 14.16 18.41 8.38
C TRP A 167 14.30 19.52 7.32
N PRO A 168 13.52 19.48 6.23
CA PRO A 168 13.65 20.45 5.15
C PRO A 168 13.01 21.82 5.45
N GLY A 169 12.27 21.97 6.57
CA GLY A 169 11.47 23.16 6.87
C GLY A 169 10.00 22.99 6.45
N PHE A 170 9.18 24.02 6.66
CA PHE A 170 7.77 23.98 6.24
C PHE A 170 7.59 24.48 4.81
N SER A 171 6.88 23.70 3.98
CA SER A 171 6.48 24.07 2.62
C SER A 171 4.95 24.05 2.47
N ASN A 172 4.42 24.82 1.53
CA ASN A 172 2.98 24.84 1.25
C ASN A 172 2.63 23.79 0.18
N HIS A 173 1.81 22.80 0.54
CA HIS A 173 1.32 21.74 -0.34
C HIS A 173 -0.22 21.68 -0.34
N LEU A 174 -0.89 22.82 -0.15
CA LEU A 174 -2.35 22.88 -0.14
C LEU A 174 -2.97 22.58 -1.51
N LEU A 175 -2.27 22.89 -2.61
CA LEU A 175 -2.70 22.60 -3.98
C LEU A 175 -1.74 21.62 -4.64
N VAL A 176 -2.28 20.62 -5.34
CA VAL A 176 -1.50 19.55 -5.98
C VAL A 176 -1.99 19.28 -7.40
N HIS A 177 -1.05 19.04 -8.30
CA HIS A 177 -1.32 18.64 -9.68
C HIS A 177 -1.59 17.14 -9.81
N ASP A 178 -0.80 16.33 -9.11
CA ASP A 178 -0.96 14.88 -9.09
C ASP A 178 -1.68 14.43 -7.81
N PHE A 179 -3.01 14.53 -7.83
CA PHE A 179 -3.85 14.15 -6.68
C PHE A 179 -3.77 12.64 -6.38
N TRP A 180 -3.47 11.79 -7.38
CA TRP A 180 -3.51 10.34 -7.22
C TRP A 180 -2.21 9.73 -6.68
N ALA A 181 -1.14 10.52 -6.58
CA ALA A 181 0.19 10.06 -6.15
C ALA A 181 0.21 9.37 -4.78
N THR A 182 -0.61 9.80 -3.82
CA THR A 182 -0.64 9.23 -2.46
C THR A 182 -1.63 8.08 -2.28
N PHE A 183 -2.44 7.78 -3.31
CA PHE A 183 -3.45 6.72 -3.24
C PHE A 183 -2.93 5.37 -3.76
N PRO A 184 -3.33 4.26 -3.14
CA PRO A 184 -3.00 2.94 -3.64
C PRO A 184 -3.65 2.68 -5.01
N SER A 185 -3.03 1.81 -5.80
CA SER A 185 -3.58 1.37 -7.09
C SER A 185 -4.94 0.68 -6.92
N VAL A 186 -5.75 0.64 -7.98
CA VAL A 186 -7.08 -0.02 -7.96
C VAL A 186 -6.99 -1.49 -7.53
N LEU A 187 -5.90 -2.17 -7.92
CA LEU A 187 -5.61 -3.55 -7.55
C LEU A 187 -5.52 -3.74 -6.03
N VAL A 188 -5.00 -2.75 -5.31
CA VAL A 188 -4.86 -2.77 -3.84
C VAL A 188 -6.13 -2.21 -3.16
N ALA A 189 -6.79 -1.22 -3.78
CA ALA A 189 -7.99 -0.60 -3.24
C ALA A 189 -9.16 -1.59 -3.05
N ILE A 190 -9.37 -2.51 -4.00
CA ILE A 190 -10.46 -3.51 -3.92
C ILE A 190 -10.28 -4.44 -2.71
N PRO A 191 -9.14 -5.14 -2.53
CA PRO A 191 -8.84 -5.90 -1.32
C PRO A 191 -8.93 -5.06 -0.06
N PHE A 192 -8.45 -3.81 -0.07
CA PHE A 192 -8.54 -2.91 1.07
C PHE A 192 -10.00 -2.72 1.54
N PHE A 193 -10.91 -2.39 0.63
CA PHE A 193 -12.33 -2.24 0.97
C PHE A 193 -12.97 -3.56 1.41
N ALA A 194 -12.59 -4.69 0.79
CA ALA A 194 -13.06 -6.01 1.19
C ALA A 194 -12.61 -6.36 2.62
N ILE A 195 -11.34 -6.08 2.97
CA ILE A 195 -10.77 -6.41 4.27
C ILE A 195 -11.26 -5.44 5.35
N CYS A 196 -10.99 -4.14 5.19
CA CYS A 196 -11.31 -3.10 6.17
C CYS A 196 -12.83 -2.84 6.31
N GLY A 197 -13.60 -3.12 5.26
CA GLY A 197 -15.07 -3.12 5.29
C GLY A 197 -15.63 -4.48 5.66
N PHE A 198 -15.81 -5.36 4.66
CA PHE A 198 -16.58 -6.60 4.82
C PHE A 198 -15.96 -7.60 5.80
N ALA A 199 -14.67 -7.92 5.69
CA ALA A 199 -14.06 -8.95 6.53
C ALA A 199 -14.02 -8.53 8.01
N THR A 200 -13.58 -7.30 8.31
CA THR A 200 -13.59 -6.82 9.69
C THR A 200 -15.00 -6.65 10.24
N VAL A 201 -15.98 -6.19 9.44
CA VAL A 201 -17.37 -6.08 9.91
C VAL A 201 -17.93 -7.46 10.23
N TYR A 202 -17.71 -8.46 9.36
CA TYR A 202 -18.21 -9.81 9.56
C TYR A 202 -17.59 -10.50 10.79
N LEU A 203 -16.28 -10.32 11.03
CA LEU A 203 -15.56 -11.01 12.09
C LEU A 203 -15.59 -10.24 13.43
N LEU A 204 -15.37 -8.93 13.41
CA LEU A 204 -15.18 -8.10 14.62
C LEU A 204 -16.43 -7.28 15.00
N GLY A 205 -17.44 -7.19 14.13
CA GLY A 205 -18.68 -6.43 14.35
C GLY A 205 -18.76 -5.13 13.56
N ALA A 206 -19.91 -4.47 13.57
CA ALA A 206 -20.27 -3.34 12.69
C ALA A 206 -19.25 -2.20 12.57
N LYS A 207 -18.47 -1.92 13.62
CA LYS A 207 -17.42 -0.88 13.62
C LYS A 207 -16.06 -1.42 14.09
N GLY A 208 -15.81 -2.70 13.83
CA GLY A 208 -14.65 -3.45 14.32
C GLY A 208 -13.30 -2.82 13.94
N PHE A 209 -13.12 -2.45 12.67
CA PHE A 209 -11.90 -1.75 12.23
C PHE A 209 -11.70 -0.41 12.94
N CYS A 210 -12.75 0.40 13.08
CA CYS A 210 -12.64 1.68 13.80
C CYS A 210 -12.36 1.51 15.30
N THR A 211 -12.72 0.37 15.90
CA THR A 211 -12.39 0.03 17.30
C THR A 211 -10.95 -0.43 17.48
N TYR A 212 -10.41 -1.22 16.55
CA TYR A 212 -9.14 -1.94 16.76
C TYR A 212 -8.02 -1.58 15.78
N GLY A 213 -8.31 -1.00 14.62
CA GLY A 213 -7.34 -0.80 13.54
C GLY A 213 -7.18 0.62 13.03
N CYS A 214 -8.04 1.56 13.43
CA CYS A 214 -7.97 2.95 12.98
C CYS A 214 -7.01 3.77 13.87
N PRO A 215 -5.85 4.27 13.37
CA PRO A 215 -4.91 5.07 14.15
C PRO A 215 -5.51 6.40 14.60
N TYR A 216 -6.32 7.04 13.74
CA TYR A 216 -7.03 8.29 14.06
C TYR A 216 -8.00 8.12 15.24
N GLY A 217 -8.50 6.89 15.42
CA GLY A 217 -9.32 6.52 16.56
C GLY A 217 -8.64 6.79 17.90
N ALA A 218 -7.30 6.72 18.01
CA ALA A 218 -6.58 7.03 19.24
C ALA A 218 -6.75 8.51 19.64
N PHE A 219 -6.47 9.44 18.71
CA PHE A 219 -6.65 10.87 18.93
C PHE A 219 -8.09 11.23 19.28
N PHE A 220 -9.04 10.68 18.52
CA PHE A 220 -10.46 10.94 18.78
C PHE A 220 -10.94 10.35 20.11
N THR A 221 -10.39 9.21 20.55
CA THR A 221 -10.72 8.61 21.86
C THR A 221 -10.15 9.45 23.00
N VAL A 222 -8.98 10.08 22.83
CA VAL A 222 -8.42 11.00 23.82
C VAL A 222 -9.22 12.30 23.87
N ALA A 223 -9.50 12.91 22.71
CA ALA A 223 -10.29 14.13 22.61
C ALA A 223 -11.73 13.97 23.15
N ASP A 224 -12.38 12.82 22.94
CA ASP A 224 -13.73 12.56 23.48
C ASP A 224 -13.80 12.62 25.02
N ARG A 225 -12.68 12.33 25.72
CA ARG A 225 -12.69 12.30 27.19
C ARG A 225 -12.92 13.67 27.82
N ILE A 226 -12.58 14.74 27.10
CA ILE A 226 -12.77 16.12 27.53
C ILE A 226 -14.04 16.74 26.94
N ALA A 227 -14.75 16.01 26.07
CA ALA A 227 -15.93 16.53 25.40
C ALA A 227 -17.11 16.72 26.36
N PRO A 228 -17.71 17.92 26.42
CA PRO A 228 -18.92 18.16 27.21
C PRO A 228 -20.16 17.51 26.58
N MET A 229 -20.18 17.30 25.26
CA MET A 229 -21.34 16.72 24.59
C MET A 229 -21.28 15.18 24.59
N THR A 230 -22.26 14.54 25.22
CA THR A 230 -22.35 13.08 25.28
C THR A 230 -23.81 12.60 25.23
N ILE A 231 -24.00 11.29 25.34
CA ILE A 231 -25.31 10.68 25.49
C ILE A 231 -25.63 10.63 26.98
N VAL A 232 -26.67 11.34 27.40
CA VAL A 232 -27.18 11.41 28.77
C VAL A 232 -28.45 10.57 28.91
N ALA A 233 -28.70 10.08 30.12
CA ALA A 233 -29.86 9.25 30.42
C ALA A 233 -30.68 9.83 31.58
N ASN A 234 -31.99 9.93 31.40
CA ASN A 234 -32.91 10.13 32.52
C ASN A 234 -33.27 8.77 33.12
N MET A 235 -32.59 8.38 34.21
CA MET A 235 -32.76 7.07 34.82
C MET A 235 -34.14 6.85 35.45
N GLU A 236 -34.91 7.90 35.73
CA GLU A 236 -36.28 7.78 36.26
C GLU A 236 -37.23 7.10 35.26
N ALA A 237 -36.99 7.25 33.96
CA ALA A 237 -37.80 6.65 32.90
C ALA A 237 -37.29 5.28 32.42
N CYS A 238 -36.23 4.75 33.03
CA CYS A 238 -35.50 3.57 32.54
C CYS A 238 -35.99 2.25 33.17
N GLU A 239 -36.52 1.36 32.33
CA GLU A 239 -36.97 0.01 32.75
C GLU A 239 -35.92 -1.09 32.53
N SER A 240 -34.65 -0.73 32.28
CA SER A 240 -33.53 -1.68 32.15
C SER A 240 -33.68 -2.76 31.06
N CYS A 241 -34.45 -2.49 29.99
CA CYS A 241 -34.74 -3.46 28.91
C CYS A 241 -33.51 -3.89 28.06
N GLY A 242 -32.43 -3.10 28.06
CA GLY A 242 -31.17 -3.43 27.36
C GLY A 242 -31.16 -3.25 25.84
N LEU A 243 -32.24 -2.74 25.23
CA LEU A 243 -32.33 -2.49 23.78
C LEU A 243 -31.21 -1.58 23.26
N CYS A 244 -30.84 -0.55 24.02
CA CYS A 244 -29.77 0.39 23.66
C CYS A 244 -28.42 -0.31 23.45
N THR A 245 -28.05 -1.25 24.31
CA THR A 245 -26.82 -2.05 24.17
C THR A 245 -26.93 -3.04 23.00
N ALA A 246 -28.09 -3.68 22.84
CA ALA A 246 -28.30 -4.67 21.79
C ALA A 246 -28.23 -4.09 20.37
N ASN A 247 -28.55 -2.80 20.22
CA ASN A 247 -28.52 -2.07 18.95
C ASN A 247 -27.31 -1.13 18.79
N CYS A 248 -26.39 -1.08 19.76
CA CYS A 248 -25.22 -0.20 19.66
C CYS A 248 -24.23 -0.69 18.59
N SER A 249 -24.14 0.03 17.47
CA SER A 249 -23.18 -0.24 16.39
C SER A 249 -21.73 0.05 16.78
N SER A 250 -21.51 0.93 17.76
CA SER A 250 -20.18 1.26 18.31
C SER A 250 -19.67 0.23 19.33
N ASN A 251 -20.38 -0.88 19.54
CA ASN A 251 -19.99 -1.96 20.47
C ASN A 251 -19.91 -1.57 21.95
N VAL A 252 -20.51 -0.44 22.34
CA VAL A 252 -20.58 0.05 23.72
C VAL A 252 -21.73 -0.59 24.48
N GLN A 253 -21.53 -0.87 25.77
CA GLN A 253 -22.57 -1.41 26.65
C GLN A 253 -23.40 -0.28 27.26
N ILE A 254 -24.18 0.41 26.43
CA ILE A 254 -24.95 1.62 26.80
C ILE A 254 -25.74 1.44 28.08
N SER A 255 -26.52 0.36 28.23
CA SER A 255 -27.31 0.08 29.43
C SER A 255 -26.45 0.04 30.69
N ARG A 256 -25.25 -0.52 30.60
CA ARG A 256 -24.33 -0.57 31.73
C ARG A 256 -23.77 0.80 32.08
N GLU A 257 -23.39 1.57 31.07
CA GLU A 257 -22.80 2.91 31.27
C GLU A 257 -23.79 3.84 31.96
N ILE A 258 -25.03 3.89 31.46
CA ILE A 258 -26.07 4.79 31.99
C ILE A 258 -26.50 4.41 33.41
N HIS A 259 -26.49 3.12 33.78
CA HIS A 259 -26.81 2.71 35.16
C HIS A 259 -25.74 3.12 36.17
N ILE A 260 -24.50 3.35 35.74
CA ILE A 260 -23.37 3.64 36.63
C ILE A 260 -23.09 5.14 36.67
N HIS A 261 -23.30 5.83 35.55
CA HIS A 261 -22.83 7.19 35.35
C HIS A 261 -23.93 8.18 34.93
N ASP A 262 -25.18 7.72 34.75
CA ASP A 262 -26.29 8.50 34.16
C ASP A 262 -26.00 9.07 32.76
N GLN A 263 -24.90 8.63 32.16
CA GLN A 263 -24.44 9.04 30.83
C GLN A 263 -23.48 7.97 30.26
N VAL A 264 -23.17 8.08 28.98
CA VAL A 264 -22.18 7.21 28.31
C VAL A 264 -20.79 7.82 28.45
N VAL A 265 -19.89 7.15 29.20
CA VAL A 265 -18.50 7.59 29.43
C VAL A 265 -17.48 6.78 28.63
N ASP A 266 -17.84 5.62 28.08
CA ASP A 266 -16.94 4.84 27.22
C ASP A 266 -16.54 5.65 25.96
N PRO A 267 -15.25 6.00 25.78
CA PRO A 267 -14.80 6.80 24.66
C PRO A 267 -14.77 6.01 23.33
N GLY A 268 -15.15 4.72 23.37
CA GLY A 268 -15.53 3.96 22.17
C GLY A 268 -16.86 4.41 21.53
N CYS A 269 -17.66 5.22 22.23
CA CYS A 269 -18.92 5.74 21.71
C CYS A 269 -18.69 6.77 20.59
N MET A 270 -19.16 6.47 19.37
CA MET A 270 -19.02 7.37 18.21
C MET A 270 -20.19 8.37 18.08
N LYS A 271 -20.99 8.55 19.13
CA LYS A 271 -22.16 9.46 19.18
C LYS A 271 -23.08 9.34 17.94
N CYS A 272 -23.26 8.12 17.46
CA CYS A 272 -24.04 7.82 16.25
C CYS A 272 -25.57 7.81 16.46
N LEU A 273 -26.01 7.89 17.72
CA LEU A 273 -27.40 8.00 18.18
C LEU A 273 -28.31 6.78 17.90
N ASP A 274 -27.75 5.65 17.46
CA ASP A 274 -28.52 4.40 17.27
C ASP A 274 -29.26 3.94 18.55
N CYS A 275 -28.67 4.19 19.73
CA CYS A 275 -29.28 3.86 21.01
C CYS A 275 -30.40 4.82 21.42
N VAL A 276 -30.34 6.08 20.99
CA VAL A 276 -31.39 7.08 21.22
C VAL A 276 -32.62 6.71 20.39
N ASP A 277 -32.41 6.37 19.12
CA ASP A 277 -33.48 5.98 18.19
C ASP A 277 -34.28 4.74 18.61
N VAL A 278 -33.63 3.76 19.26
CA VAL A 278 -34.26 2.49 19.63
C VAL A 278 -34.91 2.51 21.02
N CYS A 279 -34.67 3.56 21.81
CA CYS A 279 -35.20 3.62 23.17
C CYS A 279 -36.72 3.86 23.15
N PRO A 280 -37.56 2.92 23.62
CA PRO A 280 -39.02 3.08 23.56
C PRO A 280 -39.50 4.18 24.51
N ASN A 281 -38.81 4.36 25.64
CA ASN A 281 -39.22 5.26 26.72
C ASN A 281 -38.57 6.64 26.63
N GLY A 282 -37.80 6.94 25.58
CA GLY A 282 -37.14 8.24 25.41
C GLY A 282 -36.09 8.60 26.47
N VAL A 283 -35.53 7.59 27.16
CA VAL A 283 -34.56 7.76 28.27
C VAL A 283 -33.28 8.47 27.83
N LEU A 284 -32.83 8.22 26.60
CA LEU A 284 -31.52 8.64 26.10
C LEU A 284 -31.64 9.89 25.23
N SER A 285 -30.76 10.86 25.43
CA SER A 285 -30.63 12.04 24.56
C SER A 285 -29.16 12.43 24.37
N TYR A 286 -28.87 13.20 23.32
CA TYR A 286 -27.55 13.79 23.10
C TYR A 286 -27.56 15.22 23.63
N GLY A 287 -26.65 15.53 24.55
CA GLY A 287 -26.65 16.82 25.23
C GLY A 287 -25.39 17.07 26.05
N PRO A 288 -25.29 18.28 26.65
CA PRO A 288 -24.18 18.63 27.51
C PRO A 288 -24.23 17.83 28.82
N ALA A 289 -23.07 17.37 29.25
CA ALA A 289 -22.90 16.66 30.51
C ALA A 289 -21.47 16.85 31.03
N ARG A 290 -21.16 16.27 32.19
CA ARG A 290 -19.79 16.33 32.72
C ARG A 290 -18.86 15.51 31.81
N PRO A 291 -17.71 16.06 31.38
CA PRO A 291 -16.77 15.32 30.54
C PRO A 291 -16.34 14.01 31.22
N SER A 292 -16.13 12.96 30.41
CA SER A 292 -15.94 11.61 30.93
C SER A 292 -14.72 11.47 31.85
N MET A 293 -13.68 12.30 31.66
CA MET A 293 -12.50 12.30 32.53
C MET A 293 -12.77 12.78 33.95
N PHE A 294 -13.84 13.57 34.15
CA PHE A 294 -14.22 14.12 35.46
C PHE A 294 -15.38 13.36 36.11
N VAL A 295 -15.88 12.32 35.44
CA VAL A 295 -16.96 11.49 35.96
C VAL A 295 -16.37 10.40 36.83
N SER A 296 -16.32 10.67 38.13
CA SER A 296 -16.08 9.65 39.13
C SER A 296 -17.31 8.74 39.21
N GLY A 297 -17.13 7.42 39.14
CA GLY A 297 -18.16 6.54 39.68
C GLY A 297 -18.37 6.89 41.15
N GLY A 298 -19.61 6.97 41.62
CA GLY A 298 -19.91 7.11 43.05
C GLY A 298 -19.18 6.07 43.92
N PRO A 299 -19.09 6.29 45.24
CA PRO A 299 -18.35 5.41 46.17
C PRO A 299 -18.75 3.92 46.13
N GLN A 300 -19.97 3.63 45.66
CA GLN A 300 -20.53 2.28 45.53
C GLN A 300 -20.39 1.68 44.12
N SER A 301 -19.81 2.40 43.15
CA SER A 301 -19.65 1.85 41.79
C SER A 301 -18.48 0.86 41.75
N PRO A 302 -18.72 -0.44 41.50
CA PRO A 302 -17.62 -1.38 41.37
C PRO A 302 -16.72 -0.95 40.21
N LYS A 303 -15.39 -0.98 40.38
CA LYS A 303 -14.42 -0.78 39.29
C LYS A 303 -14.74 -1.77 38.17
N VAL A 304 -15.41 -1.29 37.13
CA VAL A 304 -15.91 -2.11 36.04
C VAL A 304 -14.72 -2.56 35.18
N ARG A 305 -14.22 -3.77 35.40
CA ARG A 305 -13.27 -4.41 34.47
C ARG A 305 -13.97 -4.56 33.10
N ARG A 306 -13.39 -3.99 32.03
CA ARG A 306 -13.79 -4.27 30.64
C ARG A 306 -13.86 -5.79 30.46
N LYS A 307 -15.02 -6.37 30.16
CA LYS A 307 -15.13 -7.83 29.96
C LYS A 307 -14.38 -8.19 28.68
N SER A 308 -13.29 -8.93 28.81
CA SER A 308 -12.64 -9.61 27.68
C SER A 308 -13.30 -10.97 27.50
N HIS A 309 -13.37 -11.46 26.27
CA HIS A 309 -13.77 -12.83 26.00
C HIS A 309 -12.62 -13.84 26.26
N LEU A 310 -11.44 -13.37 26.69
CA LEU A 310 -10.21 -14.15 26.81
C LEU A 310 -9.57 -14.07 28.20
N SER A 311 -8.79 -15.10 28.54
CA SER A 311 -7.83 -15.07 29.65
C SER A 311 -6.61 -14.21 29.26
N LEU A 312 -5.85 -13.73 30.24
CA LEU A 312 -4.67 -12.88 29.99
C LEU A 312 -3.64 -13.57 29.08
N THR A 313 -3.33 -14.85 29.33
CA THR A 313 -2.45 -15.65 28.47
C THR A 313 -2.98 -15.74 27.03
N GLY A 314 -4.29 -15.93 26.87
CA GLY A 314 -4.93 -15.95 25.56
C GLY A 314 -4.84 -14.59 24.85
N GLU A 315 -4.96 -13.48 25.58
CA GLU A 315 -4.76 -12.15 25.00
C GLU A 315 -3.31 -11.93 24.55
N ILE A 316 -2.33 -12.30 25.37
CA ILE A 316 -0.90 -12.12 25.05
C ILE A 316 -0.53 -12.93 23.79
N LEU A 317 -0.94 -14.20 23.71
CA LEU A 317 -0.68 -15.03 22.54
C LEU A 317 -1.30 -14.44 21.26
N LEU A 318 -2.53 -13.93 21.34
CA LEU A 318 -3.16 -13.27 20.19
C LEU A 318 -2.50 -11.94 19.84
N ALA A 319 -1.99 -11.20 20.82
CA ALA A 319 -1.24 -9.96 20.56
C ALA A 319 0.11 -10.25 19.87
N ILE A 320 0.81 -11.31 20.27
CA ILE A 320 2.03 -11.78 19.60
C ILE A 320 1.70 -12.21 18.17
N PHE A 321 0.66 -13.05 17.98
CA PHE A 321 0.25 -13.49 16.65
C PHE A 321 -0.18 -12.32 15.75
N PHE A 322 -0.93 -11.36 16.30
CA PHE A 322 -1.29 -10.11 15.61
C PHE A 322 -0.04 -9.35 15.17
N THR A 323 0.94 -9.19 16.06
CA THR A 323 2.17 -8.44 15.79
C THR A 323 2.99 -9.12 14.69
N LEU A 324 3.20 -10.43 14.78
CA LEU A 324 3.89 -11.21 13.75
C LEU A 324 3.17 -11.09 12.40
N THR A 325 1.85 -11.28 12.38
CA THR A 325 1.05 -11.14 11.15
C THR A 325 1.16 -9.73 10.58
N TRP A 326 1.09 -8.70 11.41
CA TRP A 326 1.19 -7.31 10.96
C TRP A 326 2.55 -7.03 10.32
N PHE A 327 3.66 -7.46 10.92
CA PHE A 327 4.99 -7.32 10.33
C PHE A 327 5.18 -8.16 9.07
N SER A 328 4.54 -9.33 8.98
CA SER A 328 4.55 -10.17 7.78
C SER A 328 3.85 -9.50 6.60
N TRP A 329 2.82 -8.69 6.82
CA TRP A 329 2.01 -8.08 5.75
C TRP A 329 2.35 -6.62 5.45
N ARG A 330 2.88 -5.86 6.42
CA ARG A 330 3.18 -4.44 6.26
C ARG A 330 4.29 -4.23 5.21
N GLY A 331 3.96 -3.53 4.13
CA GLY A 331 4.92 -3.17 3.08
C GLY A 331 5.36 -4.34 2.19
N VAL A 332 4.66 -5.48 2.23
CA VAL A 332 4.90 -6.57 1.29
C VAL A 332 4.66 -6.08 -0.14
N TYR A 333 5.63 -6.37 -1.01
CA TYR A 333 5.70 -5.89 -2.40
C TYR A 333 5.58 -4.37 -2.55
N GLU A 334 5.85 -3.61 -1.49
CA GLU A 334 5.70 -2.14 -1.44
C GLU A 334 4.26 -1.63 -1.66
N GLN A 335 3.29 -2.54 -1.74
CA GLN A 335 1.92 -2.22 -2.12
C GLN A 335 0.94 -2.28 -0.96
N ILE A 336 1.23 -3.04 0.10
CA ILE A 336 0.28 -3.25 1.19
C ILE A 336 0.39 -2.12 2.23
N PRO A 337 -0.60 -1.20 2.29
CA PRO A 337 -0.55 -0.06 3.19
C PRO A 337 -0.80 -0.50 4.63
N LEU A 338 -0.41 0.39 5.56
CA LEU A 338 -0.54 0.23 7.01
C LEU A 338 -1.93 -0.29 7.42
N LEU A 339 -2.98 0.38 6.96
CA LEU A 339 -4.37 0.10 7.34
C LEU A 339 -4.83 -1.27 6.81
N MET A 340 -4.41 -1.67 5.61
CA MET A 340 -4.73 -2.98 5.06
C MET A 340 -4.04 -4.09 5.85
N ALA A 341 -2.74 -3.94 6.13
CA ALA A 341 -1.98 -4.90 6.94
C ALA A 341 -2.62 -5.07 8.33
N THR A 342 -3.06 -3.98 8.96
CA THR A 342 -3.81 -4.02 10.21
C THR A 342 -5.14 -4.77 10.06
N GLY A 343 -5.90 -4.53 8.99
CA GLY A 343 -7.13 -5.26 8.71
C GLY A 343 -6.90 -6.77 8.57
N ILE A 344 -5.88 -7.18 7.79
CA ILE A 344 -5.49 -8.58 7.62
C ILE A 344 -5.10 -9.20 8.95
N ALA A 345 -4.24 -8.53 9.73
CA ALA A 345 -3.80 -9.01 11.03
C ALA A 345 -4.97 -9.18 12.01
N LEU A 346 -5.92 -8.23 12.06
CA LEU A 346 -7.13 -8.35 12.88
C LEU A 346 -7.99 -9.56 12.47
N CYS A 347 -8.21 -9.75 11.17
CA CYS A 347 -8.97 -10.88 10.65
C CYS A 347 -8.29 -12.22 10.93
N ALA A 348 -6.98 -12.33 10.67
CA ALA A 348 -6.18 -13.51 10.94
C ALA A 348 -6.18 -13.87 12.43
N THR A 349 -5.95 -12.89 13.32
CA THR A 349 -5.98 -13.09 14.77
C THR A 349 -7.35 -13.59 15.24
N PHE A 350 -8.44 -13.05 14.69
CA PHE A 350 -9.78 -13.53 15.00
C PHE A 350 -10.01 -14.98 14.51
N LEU A 351 -9.58 -15.31 13.29
CA LEU A 351 -9.72 -16.64 12.72
C LEU A 351 -8.96 -17.69 13.52
N VAL A 352 -7.71 -17.40 13.91
CA VAL A 352 -6.90 -18.27 14.77
C VAL A 352 -7.55 -18.47 16.13
N TRP A 353 -8.03 -17.40 16.76
CA TRP A 353 -8.77 -17.49 18.01
C TRP A 353 -10.02 -18.37 17.87
N LYS A 354 -10.80 -18.17 16.80
CA LYS A 354 -12.06 -18.88 16.60
C LYS A 354 -11.85 -20.35 16.26
N SER A 355 -10.84 -20.67 15.46
CA SER A 355 -10.41 -22.03 15.17
C SER A 355 -9.88 -22.75 16.42
N SER A 356 -9.14 -22.04 17.28
CA SER A 356 -8.74 -22.58 18.59
C SER A 356 -9.94 -22.91 19.49
N GLN A 357 -10.97 -22.07 19.51
CA GLN A 357 -12.22 -22.39 20.23
C GLN A 357 -12.93 -23.59 19.65
N LEU A 358 -13.01 -23.68 18.32
CA LEU A 358 -13.65 -24.78 17.61
C LEU A 358 -13.00 -26.12 17.95
N LEU A 359 -11.67 -26.16 18.07
CA LEU A 359 -10.92 -27.37 18.40
C LEU A 359 -10.96 -27.74 19.90
N ARG A 360 -11.22 -26.78 20.78
CA ARG A 360 -11.13 -26.98 22.25
C ARG A 360 -12.48 -27.04 22.98
N ARG A 361 -13.55 -26.51 22.39
CA ARG A 361 -14.88 -26.41 23.05
C ARG A 361 -15.88 -27.33 22.37
N GLN A 362 -16.74 -27.95 23.19
CA GLN A 362 -17.79 -28.86 22.72
C GLN A 362 -18.85 -28.18 21.84
N ASP A 363 -19.12 -26.90 22.09
CA ASP A 363 -20.06 -26.09 21.30
C ASP A 363 -19.45 -24.75 20.93
N THR A 364 -19.35 -24.50 19.62
CA THR A 364 -18.84 -23.23 19.08
C THR A 364 -19.72 -22.76 17.93
N SER A 365 -20.11 -21.48 17.94
CA SER A 365 -20.87 -20.85 16.86
C SER A 365 -20.24 -19.53 16.41
N LEU A 366 -20.49 -19.13 15.17
CA LEU A 366 -20.07 -17.87 14.57
C LEU A 366 -21.27 -17.23 13.86
N GLN A 367 -21.62 -15.99 14.26
CA GLN A 367 -22.75 -15.23 13.71
C GLN A 367 -24.08 -16.00 13.61
N GLY A 368 -24.36 -16.87 14.58
CA GLY A 368 -25.59 -17.67 14.64
C GLY A 368 -25.48 -19.04 13.96
N ILE A 369 -24.40 -19.31 13.22
CA ILE A 369 -24.13 -20.59 12.58
C ILE A 369 -23.36 -21.49 13.57
N SER A 370 -23.85 -22.71 13.80
CA SER A 370 -23.15 -23.71 14.61
C SER A 370 -21.94 -24.25 13.84
N LEU A 371 -20.73 -24.08 14.39
CA LEU A 371 -19.49 -24.58 13.78
C LEU A 371 -19.14 -25.99 14.27
N HIS A 372 -19.32 -26.24 15.56
CA HIS A 372 -19.06 -27.52 16.21
C HIS A 372 -20.14 -27.72 17.28
N ARG A 373 -20.74 -28.92 17.32
CA ARG A 373 -21.78 -29.28 18.30
C ARG A 373 -21.66 -30.76 18.66
N ALA A 374 -21.69 -31.06 19.96
CA ALA A 374 -21.67 -32.43 20.50
C ALA A 374 -20.54 -33.31 19.91
N GLY A 375 -19.33 -32.76 19.72
CA GLY A 375 -18.18 -33.49 19.23
C GLY A 375 -18.08 -33.63 17.69
N THR A 376 -19.08 -33.14 16.94
CA THR A 376 -19.07 -33.19 15.47
C THR A 376 -18.82 -31.81 14.86
N THR A 377 -17.85 -31.74 13.94
CA THR A 377 -17.52 -30.50 13.20
C THR A 377 -18.40 -30.38 11.98
N SER A 378 -19.19 -29.31 11.91
CA SER A 378 -20.06 -29.01 10.77
C SER A 378 -19.24 -28.67 9.50
N ARG A 379 -19.89 -28.64 8.33
CA ARG A 379 -19.27 -28.13 7.08
C ARG A 379 -18.76 -26.70 7.25
N ALA A 380 -19.54 -25.83 7.90
CA ALA A 380 -19.12 -24.45 8.20
C ALA A 380 -17.88 -24.40 9.10
N GLY A 381 -17.79 -25.29 10.08
CA GLY A 381 -16.61 -25.44 10.93
C GLY A 381 -15.36 -25.83 10.14
N ARG A 382 -15.48 -26.82 9.23
CA ARG A 382 -14.38 -27.22 8.34
C ARG A 382 -13.95 -26.09 7.40
N ILE A 383 -14.89 -25.31 6.88
CA ILE A 383 -14.59 -24.12 6.05
C ILE A 383 -13.80 -23.09 6.87
N VAL A 384 -14.20 -22.79 8.10
CA VAL A 384 -13.46 -21.84 8.96
C VAL A 384 -12.04 -22.34 9.24
N LEU A 385 -11.86 -23.64 9.50
CA LEU A 385 -10.53 -24.24 9.66
C LEU A 385 -9.69 -24.11 8.38
N ALA A 386 -10.26 -24.44 7.22
CA ALA A 386 -9.58 -24.33 5.93
C ALA A 386 -9.16 -22.88 5.62
N ILE A 387 -10.07 -21.91 5.82
CA ILE A 387 -9.77 -20.48 5.65
C ILE A 387 -8.66 -20.05 6.63
N THR A 388 -8.69 -20.53 7.88
CA THR A 388 -7.64 -20.22 8.86
C THR A 388 -6.29 -20.78 8.41
N THR A 389 -6.23 -22.03 7.94
CA THR A 389 -5.01 -22.64 7.41
C THR A 389 -4.47 -21.87 6.21
N ILE A 390 -5.32 -21.52 5.25
CA ILE A 390 -4.94 -20.71 4.09
C ILE A 390 -4.40 -19.34 4.55
N THR A 391 -5.07 -18.68 5.50
CA THR A 391 -4.64 -17.39 6.03
C THR A 391 -3.26 -17.48 6.71
N ILE A 392 -2.98 -18.56 7.44
CA ILE A 392 -1.68 -18.79 8.07
C ILE A 392 -0.61 -19.03 6.99
N LEU A 393 -0.88 -19.87 5.99
CA LEU A 393 0.06 -20.13 4.88
C LEU A 393 0.37 -18.85 4.11
N LEU A 394 -0.65 -18.04 3.80
CA LEU A 394 -0.48 -16.73 3.16
C LEU A 394 0.36 -15.78 4.02
N THR A 395 0.15 -15.77 5.33
CA THR A 395 0.92 -14.93 6.26
C THR A 395 2.38 -15.36 6.37
N ILE A 396 2.64 -16.67 6.33
CA ILE A 396 4.01 -17.21 6.30
C ILE A 396 4.69 -16.82 4.99
N SER A 397 4.02 -17.01 3.85
CA SER A 397 4.55 -16.63 2.53
C SER A 397 4.82 -15.12 2.46
N ALA A 398 3.90 -14.28 2.93
CA ALA A 398 4.09 -12.83 3.01
C ALA A 398 5.29 -12.45 3.89
N GLY A 399 5.45 -13.11 5.05
CA GLY A 399 6.60 -12.92 5.93
C GLY A 399 7.92 -13.33 5.28
N GLN A 400 7.95 -14.45 4.55
CA GLN A 400 9.11 -14.88 3.77
C GLN A 400 9.45 -13.87 2.68
N SER A 401 8.46 -13.42 1.89
CA SER A 401 8.68 -12.39 0.87
C SER A 401 9.20 -11.09 1.49
N ARG A 402 8.67 -10.66 2.64
CA ARG A 402 9.15 -9.44 3.31
C ARG A 402 10.60 -9.59 3.80
N TRP A 403 10.94 -10.76 4.31
CA TRP A 403 12.30 -11.08 4.75
C TRP A 403 13.28 -11.09 3.58
N SER A 404 12.97 -11.82 2.50
CA SER A 404 13.79 -11.87 1.29
C SER A 404 13.92 -10.47 0.66
N GLN A 405 12.86 -9.67 0.62
CA GLN A 405 12.93 -8.30 0.10
C GLN A 405 13.91 -7.44 0.90
N ASN A 406 13.83 -7.48 2.24
CA ASN A 406 14.72 -6.68 3.08
C ASN A 406 16.19 -7.10 2.92
N LEU A 407 16.47 -8.39 2.80
CA LEU A 407 17.83 -8.88 2.52
C LEU A 407 18.28 -8.54 1.08
N ALA A 408 17.37 -8.60 0.11
CA ALA A 408 17.66 -8.24 -1.27
C ALA A 408 18.09 -6.76 -1.37
N GLU A 409 17.32 -5.83 -0.79
CA GLU A 409 17.64 -4.39 -0.79
C GLU A 409 18.96 -4.11 -0.07
N GLN A 410 19.19 -4.71 1.11
CA GLN A 410 20.45 -4.52 1.84
C GLN A 410 21.68 -4.98 1.05
N ASN A 411 21.60 -6.15 0.40
CA ASN A 411 22.69 -6.64 -0.42
C ASN A 411 22.80 -5.86 -1.75
N PHE A 412 21.68 -5.38 -2.30
CA PHE A 412 21.65 -4.53 -3.48
C PHE A 412 22.39 -3.22 -3.22
N ASP A 413 22.03 -2.50 -2.16
CA ASP A 413 22.67 -1.24 -1.77
C ASP A 413 24.17 -1.42 -1.49
N ALA A 414 24.55 -2.55 -0.88
CA ALA A 414 25.94 -2.87 -0.57
C ALA A 414 26.78 -3.28 -1.80
N ALA A 415 26.16 -3.74 -2.89
CA ALA A 415 26.84 -4.23 -4.09
C ALA A 415 26.64 -3.34 -5.33
N MET A 416 25.82 -2.29 -5.23
CA MET A 416 25.53 -1.39 -6.33
C MET A 416 26.79 -0.66 -6.80
N ILE A 417 27.10 -0.79 -8.10
CA ILE A 417 28.24 -0.16 -8.76
C ILE A 417 27.84 0.33 -10.16
N ASN A 418 28.63 1.19 -10.78
CA ASN A 418 28.36 1.55 -12.18
C ASN A 418 28.53 0.31 -13.07
N LEU A 419 27.48 -0.07 -13.82
CA LEU A 419 27.51 -1.20 -14.76
C LEU A 419 28.55 -1.04 -15.86
N ASP A 420 28.97 0.18 -16.19
CA ASP A 420 30.07 0.40 -17.12
C ASP A 420 31.36 -0.31 -16.67
N GLN A 421 31.61 -0.39 -15.36
CA GLN A 421 32.74 -1.14 -14.79
C GLN A 421 32.65 -2.65 -15.06
N VAL A 422 31.42 -3.17 -15.25
CA VAL A 422 31.13 -4.59 -15.44
C VAL A 422 31.12 -4.95 -16.92
N LEU A 423 30.42 -4.13 -17.71
CA LEU A 423 30.06 -4.42 -19.10
C LEU A 423 31.11 -3.89 -20.09
N ILE A 424 31.86 -2.83 -19.75
CA ILE A 424 32.92 -2.30 -20.62
C ILE A 424 34.24 -3.05 -20.34
N ALA A 425 34.88 -3.52 -21.41
CA ALA A 425 36.17 -4.19 -21.30
C ALA A 425 37.29 -3.22 -20.85
N GLY A 426 38.26 -3.73 -20.09
CA GLY A 426 39.45 -2.98 -19.67
C GLY A 426 39.30 -2.15 -18.39
N GLN A 427 38.19 -2.29 -17.67
CA GLN A 427 37.95 -1.68 -16.37
C GLN A 427 38.56 -2.50 -15.22
N ASP A 428 38.74 -1.87 -14.06
CA ASP A 428 39.28 -2.52 -12.87
C ASP A 428 38.39 -3.69 -12.39
N PRO A 429 38.98 -4.81 -11.96
CA PRO A 429 38.23 -6.00 -11.56
C PRO A 429 37.38 -5.70 -10.32
N ILE A 430 36.13 -6.17 -10.37
CA ILE A 430 35.18 -6.05 -9.26
C ILE A 430 35.68 -6.93 -8.09
N PRO A 431 35.71 -6.41 -6.84
CA PRO A 431 36.07 -7.21 -5.67
C PRO A 431 35.19 -8.47 -5.53
N GLU A 432 35.79 -9.61 -5.19
CA GLU A 432 35.06 -10.88 -5.01
C GLU A 432 33.96 -10.79 -3.95
N GLN A 433 34.17 -9.97 -2.91
CA GLN A 433 33.14 -9.71 -1.89
C GLN A 433 31.91 -9.00 -2.49
N THR A 434 32.11 -8.07 -3.42
CA THR A 434 31.02 -7.37 -4.12
C THR A 434 30.27 -8.35 -5.01
N LYS A 435 30.96 -9.20 -5.77
CA LYS A 435 30.33 -10.25 -6.59
C LYS A 435 29.50 -11.23 -5.75
N ALA A 436 30.05 -11.69 -4.62
CA ALA A 436 29.34 -12.59 -3.71
C ALA A 436 28.11 -11.92 -3.07
N THR A 437 28.17 -10.62 -2.78
CA THR A 437 27.04 -9.84 -2.27
C THR A 437 25.98 -9.63 -3.34
N ALA A 438 26.38 -9.31 -4.57
CA ALA A 438 25.48 -9.21 -5.71
C ALA A 438 24.77 -10.53 -6.02
N LYS A 439 25.48 -11.66 -5.94
CA LYS A 439 24.88 -12.99 -6.10
C LYS A 439 23.81 -13.26 -5.04
N ARG A 440 24.08 -12.95 -3.77
CA ARG A 440 23.11 -13.07 -2.67
C ARG A 440 21.90 -12.16 -2.89
N ALA A 441 22.10 -10.93 -3.37
CA ALA A 441 21.00 -10.04 -3.74
C ALA A 441 20.13 -10.64 -4.85
N ALA A 442 20.74 -11.14 -5.93
CA ALA A 442 20.03 -11.78 -7.04
C ALA A 442 19.24 -13.01 -6.59
N ASP A 443 19.80 -13.85 -5.70
CA ASP A 443 19.11 -15.01 -5.13
C ASP A 443 17.88 -14.57 -4.30
N HIS A 444 18.02 -13.54 -3.47
CA HIS A 444 16.90 -13.02 -2.69
C HIS A 444 15.83 -12.31 -3.53
N PHE A 445 16.20 -11.62 -4.62
CA PHE A 445 15.20 -11.12 -5.58
C PHE A 445 14.48 -12.26 -6.29
N ARG A 446 15.17 -13.36 -6.61
CA ARG A 446 14.54 -14.56 -7.17
C ARG A 446 13.55 -15.21 -6.21
N ASP A 447 13.81 -15.20 -4.90
CA ASP A 447 12.84 -15.68 -3.90
C ASP A 447 11.49 -14.92 -3.95
N LEU A 448 11.50 -13.66 -4.41
CA LEU A 448 10.31 -12.81 -4.52
C LEU A 448 9.45 -13.11 -5.75
N LEU A 449 9.99 -13.86 -6.72
CA LEU A 449 9.22 -14.30 -7.88
C LEU A 449 8.14 -15.30 -7.45
N ARG A 450 7.08 -15.40 -8.25
CA ARG A 450 6.09 -16.46 -8.02
C ARG A 450 6.68 -17.85 -8.19
N PHE A 451 6.03 -18.83 -7.56
CA PHE A 451 6.41 -20.24 -7.65
C PHE A 451 6.51 -20.77 -9.09
N ASP A 452 5.67 -20.31 -10.02
CA ASP A 452 5.70 -20.69 -11.43
C ASP A 452 6.89 -20.09 -12.20
N ARG A 453 7.52 -19.06 -11.63
CA ARG A 453 8.71 -18.39 -12.15
C ARG A 453 9.99 -18.76 -11.39
N GLY A 454 9.92 -19.77 -10.52
CA GLY A 454 11.08 -20.29 -9.79
C GLY A 454 11.39 -19.63 -8.44
N GLY A 455 10.50 -18.76 -7.93
CA GLY A 455 10.61 -18.18 -6.60
C GLY A 455 9.74 -18.85 -5.54
N TYR A 456 9.58 -18.20 -4.39
CA TYR A 456 8.79 -18.70 -3.25
C TYR A 456 7.57 -17.83 -2.92
N ALA A 457 7.39 -16.71 -3.61
CA ALA A 457 6.24 -15.85 -3.40
C ALA A 457 4.97 -16.52 -3.92
N LEU A 458 3.87 -16.41 -3.17
CA LEU A 458 2.57 -16.87 -3.66
C LEU A 458 1.94 -15.88 -4.64
N LEU A 459 2.27 -14.60 -4.50
CA LEU A 459 1.80 -13.50 -5.32
C LEU A 459 3.00 -12.66 -5.76
N GLU A 460 2.98 -12.20 -7.00
CA GLU A 460 3.96 -11.25 -7.53
C GLU A 460 3.13 -10.19 -8.23
N PRO A 461 3.02 -8.99 -7.64
CA PRO A 461 2.18 -7.97 -8.22
C PRO A 461 2.86 -7.35 -9.44
N ALA A 462 2.06 -7.06 -10.46
CA ALA A 462 2.55 -6.53 -11.73
C ALA A 462 3.26 -5.17 -11.55
N GLY A 463 4.31 -4.95 -12.34
CA GLY A 463 5.07 -3.71 -12.36
C GLY A 463 6.22 -3.64 -11.35
N THR A 464 6.53 -4.72 -10.61
CA THR A 464 7.78 -4.79 -9.86
C THR A 464 8.94 -5.01 -10.82
N VAL A 465 9.99 -4.20 -10.70
CA VAL A 465 11.15 -4.24 -11.61
C VAL A 465 12.14 -5.34 -11.19
N LEU A 466 11.63 -6.55 -10.90
CA LEU A 466 12.42 -7.64 -10.34
C LEU A 466 13.40 -8.20 -11.37
N GLU A 467 12.96 -8.36 -12.61
CA GLU A 467 13.75 -8.89 -13.71
C GLU A 467 14.96 -8.00 -14.00
N GLU A 468 14.78 -6.67 -14.05
CA GLU A 468 15.89 -5.75 -14.25
C GLU A 468 16.88 -5.81 -13.08
N ARG A 469 16.39 -5.85 -11.84
CA ARG A 469 17.21 -5.93 -10.63
C ARG A 469 17.97 -7.25 -10.51
N ILE A 470 17.33 -8.38 -10.83
CA ILE A 470 17.98 -9.69 -10.88
C ILE A 470 19.05 -9.67 -11.96
N GLY A 471 18.73 -9.19 -13.16
CA GLY A 471 19.71 -9.11 -14.25
C GLY A 471 20.90 -8.21 -13.94
N TYR A 472 20.64 -7.06 -13.31
CA TYR A 472 21.66 -6.12 -12.84
C TYR A 472 22.62 -6.76 -11.81
N MET A 473 22.06 -7.41 -10.79
CA MET A 473 22.86 -8.10 -9.77
C MET A 473 23.59 -9.33 -10.32
N SER A 474 22.97 -10.08 -11.25
CA SER A 474 23.61 -11.20 -11.95
C SER A 474 24.80 -10.73 -12.79
N ALA A 475 24.68 -9.59 -13.48
CA ALA A 475 25.79 -9.01 -14.24
C ALA A 475 26.96 -8.66 -13.32
N ILE A 476 26.71 -7.99 -12.19
CA ILE A 476 27.75 -7.65 -11.20
C ILE A 476 28.38 -8.91 -10.58
N ALA A 477 27.59 -9.97 -10.36
CA ALA A 477 28.09 -11.26 -9.89
C ALA A 477 28.95 -11.99 -10.94
N GLY A 478 28.96 -11.54 -12.20
CA GLY A 478 29.65 -12.18 -13.32
C GLY A 478 28.86 -13.31 -13.99
N ASP A 479 27.58 -13.48 -13.63
CA ASP A 479 26.68 -14.46 -14.23
C ASP A 479 25.92 -13.82 -15.40
N PHE A 480 26.63 -13.68 -16.52
CA PHE A 480 26.11 -13.01 -17.71
C PHE A 480 25.00 -13.79 -18.42
N GLU A 481 24.93 -15.11 -18.23
CA GLU A 481 23.85 -15.94 -18.76
C GLU A 481 22.53 -15.60 -18.07
N GLN A 482 22.52 -15.54 -16.73
CA GLN A 482 21.36 -15.11 -15.97
C GLN A 482 21.02 -13.64 -16.26
N ALA A 483 22.03 -12.76 -16.33
CA ALA A 483 21.79 -11.35 -16.67
C ALA A 483 21.05 -11.21 -18.02
N ARG A 484 21.50 -11.97 -19.03
CA ARG A 484 20.88 -12.01 -20.36
C ARG A 484 19.44 -12.50 -20.28
N HIS A 485 19.19 -13.61 -19.59
CA HIS A 485 17.85 -14.20 -19.49
C HIS A 485 16.84 -13.21 -18.88
N TRP A 486 17.18 -12.62 -17.73
CA TRP A 486 16.27 -11.72 -17.03
C TRP A 486 16.07 -10.39 -17.77
N TRP A 487 17.12 -9.80 -18.34
CA TRP A 487 16.97 -8.59 -19.14
C TRP A 487 16.21 -8.81 -20.44
N GLN A 488 16.36 -9.96 -21.11
CA GLN A 488 15.51 -10.29 -22.27
C GLN A 488 14.03 -10.33 -21.90
N GLN A 489 13.70 -10.95 -20.75
CA GLN A 489 12.34 -10.97 -20.27
C GLN A 489 11.83 -9.55 -19.98
N ALA A 490 12.60 -8.75 -19.23
CA ALA A 490 12.25 -7.37 -18.91
C ALA A 490 12.02 -6.50 -20.17
N ILE A 491 12.90 -6.61 -21.18
CA ILE A 491 12.76 -5.89 -22.46
C ILE A 491 11.49 -6.30 -23.19
N SER A 492 11.12 -7.59 -23.15
CA SER A 492 9.92 -8.09 -23.82
C SER A 492 8.62 -7.55 -23.21
N GLU A 493 8.65 -7.18 -21.93
CA GLU A 493 7.50 -6.65 -21.20
C GLU A 493 7.44 -5.12 -21.27
N ASN A 494 8.55 -4.43 -20.98
CA ASN A 494 8.65 -2.97 -21.03
C ASN A 494 10.05 -2.49 -21.45
N PRO A 495 10.28 -2.23 -22.75
CA PRO A 495 11.60 -1.82 -23.24
C PRO A 495 11.91 -0.37 -22.85
N SER A 496 12.72 -0.19 -21.81
CA SER A 496 13.29 1.09 -21.41
C SER A 496 14.61 1.38 -22.16
N ASP A 497 14.91 2.66 -22.39
CA ASP A 497 16.13 3.04 -23.12
C ASP A 497 17.40 2.61 -22.36
N GLU A 498 17.40 2.74 -21.03
CA GLU A 498 18.50 2.29 -20.17
C GLU A 498 18.69 0.78 -20.29
N LEU A 499 17.62 -0.01 -20.25
CA LEU A 499 17.72 -1.47 -20.32
C LEU A 499 18.22 -1.95 -21.68
N LEU A 500 17.76 -1.31 -22.77
CA LEU A 500 18.27 -1.57 -24.13
C LEU A 500 19.76 -1.23 -24.24
N LEU A 501 20.20 -0.12 -23.62
CA LEU A 501 21.62 0.24 -23.55
C LEU A 501 22.44 -0.87 -22.87
N ARG A 502 22.04 -1.26 -21.65
CA ARG A 502 22.77 -2.25 -20.84
C ARG A 502 22.79 -3.62 -21.49
N TYR A 503 21.69 -4.02 -22.11
CA TYR A 503 21.62 -5.28 -22.83
C TYR A 503 22.53 -5.27 -24.07
N GLY A 504 22.58 -4.18 -24.84
CA GLY A 504 23.52 -4.03 -25.95
C GLY A 504 24.98 -4.11 -25.50
N GLN A 505 25.33 -3.42 -24.41
CA GLN A 505 26.66 -3.51 -23.81
C GLN A 505 27.00 -4.94 -23.36
N LEU A 506 26.03 -5.69 -22.81
CA LEU A 506 26.19 -7.09 -22.43
C LEU A 506 26.44 -8.00 -23.66
N VAL A 507 25.70 -7.82 -24.75
CA VAL A 507 25.91 -8.55 -26.00
C VAL A 507 27.32 -8.31 -26.53
N GLU A 508 27.78 -7.06 -26.52
CA GLU A 508 29.15 -6.74 -26.93
C GLU A 508 30.19 -7.41 -26.02
N ARG A 509 29.95 -7.38 -24.71
CA ARG A 509 30.86 -7.93 -23.70
C ARG A 509 31.03 -9.44 -23.82
N VAL A 510 29.94 -10.16 -24.08
CA VAL A 510 29.91 -11.63 -24.04
C VAL A 510 30.12 -12.23 -25.43
N ASP A 511 29.44 -11.69 -26.44
CA ASP A 511 29.39 -12.28 -27.79
C ASP A 511 30.25 -11.49 -28.80
N GLY A 512 30.58 -10.24 -28.49
CA GLY A 512 31.44 -9.39 -29.31
C GLY A 512 30.71 -8.46 -30.27
N VAL A 513 31.51 -7.78 -31.09
CA VAL A 513 31.09 -6.68 -31.99
C VAL A 513 30.13 -7.15 -33.10
N LYS A 514 30.33 -8.34 -33.67
CA LYS A 514 29.47 -8.85 -34.77
C LYS A 514 28.06 -9.19 -34.28
N PRO A 515 27.88 -9.98 -33.21
CA PRO A 515 26.56 -10.20 -32.63
C PRO A 515 25.87 -8.92 -32.16
N LEU A 516 26.61 -7.95 -31.62
CA LEU A 516 26.06 -6.64 -31.28
C LEU A 516 25.44 -5.95 -32.51
N ALA A 517 26.14 -5.93 -33.64
CA ALA A 517 25.63 -5.29 -34.85
C ALA A 517 24.32 -5.95 -35.35
N ILE A 518 24.26 -7.28 -35.32
CA ILE A 518 23.05 -8.05 -35.68
C ILE A 518 21.91 -7.71 -34.71
N TRP A 519 22.18 -7.76 -33.41
CA TRP A 519 21.20 -7.44 -32.39
C TRP A 519 20.68 -6.00 -32.52
N LEU A 520 21.54 -5.03 -32.82
CA LEU A 520 21.12 -3.63 -33.03
C LEU A 520 20.17 -3.50 -34.23
N ASP A 521 20.46 -4.16 -35.35
CA ASP A 521 19.59 -4.13 -36.53
C ASP A 521 18.22 -4.78 -36.23
N ASP A 522 18.18 -5.86 -35.46
CA ASP A 522 16.92 -6.51 -35.03
C ASP A 522 16.17 -5.68 -33.98
N ALA A 523 16.87 -5.13 -32.98
CA ALA A 523 16.32 -4.27 -31.95
C ALA A 523 15.71 -3.00 -32.55
N ARG A 524 16.34 -2.41 -33.57
CA ARG A 524 15.79 -1.26 -34.29
C ARG A 524 14.48 -1.62 -35.00
N LYS A 525 14.41 -2.77 -35.68
CA LYS A 525 13.16 -3.22 -36.32
C LYS A 525 12.05 -3.46 -35.30
N GLN A 526 12.39 -3.98 -34.13
CA GLN A 526 11.43 -4.33 -33.09
C GLN A 526 10.96 -3.13 -32.26
N TYR A 527 11.88 -2.24 -31.88
CA TYR A 527 11.63 -1.16 -30.90
C TYR A 527 11.66 0.25 -31.52
N GLY A 528 11.92 0.37 -32.82
CA GLY A 528 11.97 1.62 -33.56
C GLY A 528 13.29 2.38 -33.45
N ASP A 529 13.30 3.60 -34.00
CA ASP A 529 14.44 4.52 -34.06
C ASP A 529 14.67 5.22 -32.70
N ARG A 530 14.94 4.44 -31.65
CA ARG A 530 15.26 4.98 -30.32
C ARG A 530 16.66 5.58 -30.30
N ALA A 531 16.78 6.76 -29.70
CA ALA A 531 18.04 7.50 -29.60
C ALA A 531 19.18 6.65 -29.01
N VAL A 532 18.87 5.79 -28.05
CA VAL A 532 19.86 4.90 -27.41
C VAL A 532 20.42 3.83 -28.35
N LEU A 533 19.58 3.24 -29.20
CA LEU A 533 20.00 2.24 -30.18
C LEU A 533 20.84 2.89 -31.28
N ILE A 534 20.41 4.08 -31.72
CA ILE A 534 21.15 4.91 -32.67
C ILE A 534 22.53 5.27 -32.10
N GLY A 535 22.58 5.71 -30.84
CA GLY A 535 23.81 6.04 -30.13
C GLY A 535 24.78 4.86 -30.06
N LEU A 536 24.29 3.67 -29.66
CA LEU A 536 25.09 2.44 -29.63
C LEU A 536 25.61 2.06 -31.02
N ARG A 537 24.77 2.13 -32.06
CA ARG A 537 25.19 1.80 -33.42
C ARG A 537 26.22 2.77 -33.97
N ALA A 538 26.02 4.07 -33.72
CA ALA A 538 26.95 5.13 -34.12
C ALA A 538 28.31 4.95 -33.45
N ASP A 539 28.33 4.68 -32.14
CA ASP A 539 29.56 4.41 -31.41
C ASP A 539 30.31 3.18 -31.97
N LEU A 540 29.58 2.08 -32.17
CA LEU A 540 30.12 0.85 -32.76
C LEU A 540 30.71 1.11 -34.15
N GLY A 541 29.98 1.83 -35.01
CA GLY A 541 30.40 2.17 -36.37
C GLY A 541 31.67 3.03 -36.38
N ARG A 542 31.77 4.02 -35.49
CA ARG A 542 32.97 4.85 -35.34
C ARG A 542 34.17 4.03 -34.86
N ARG A 543 34.01 3.17 -33.84
CA ARG A 543 35.09 2.31 -33.34
C ARG A 543 35.59 1.34 -34.42
N GLN A 544 34.67 0.75 -35.19
CA GLN A 544 35.01 -0.12 -36.33
C GLN A 544 35.74 0.65 -37.44
N ALA A 545 35.25 1.84 -37.81
CA ALA A 545 35.89 2.68 -38.83
C ALA A 545 37.30 3.13 -38.40
N PHE A 546 37.47 3.54 -37.15
CA PHE A 546 38.75 3.91 -36.59
C PHE A 546 39.74 2.73 -36.56
N SER A 547 39.28 1.54 -36.15
CA SER A 547 40.11 0.33 -36.17
C SER A 547 40.54 -0.05 -37.60
N ALA A 548 39.64 0.05 -38.57
CA ALA A 548 39.96 -0.18 -39.98
C ALA A 548 40.98 0.83 -40.52
N LEU A 549 40.88 2.11 -40.13
CA LEU A 549 41.86 3.14 -40.49
C LEU A 549 43.24 2.85 -39.93
N GLN A 550 43.33 2.43 -38.65
CA GLN A 550 44.60 2.04 -38.04
C GLN A 550 45.26 0.85 -38.76
N GLN A 551 44.47 0.00 -39.40
CA GLN A 551 44.94 -1.12 -40.21
C GLN A 551 45.24 -0.75 -41.68
N GLY A 552 45.14 0.54 -42.04
CA GLY A 552 45.37 1.02 -43.40
C GLY A 552 44.27 0.62 -44.39
N GLN A 553 43.04 0.43 -43.93
CA GLN A 553 41.89 0.00 -44.75
C GLN A 553 40.82 1.11 -44.85
N PRO A 554 41.09 2.21 -45.59
CA PRO A 554 40.16 3.34 -45.69
C PRO A 554 38.81 2.96 -46.32
N MET A 555 38.81 2.00 -47.26
CA MET A 555 37.57 1.49 -47.87
C MET A 555 36.67 0.75 -46.86
N ALA A 556 37.26 -0.04 -45.97
CA ALA A 556 36.52 -0.71 -44.90
C ALA A 556 35.97 0.31 -43.90
N ALA A 557 36.76 1.33 -43.56
CA ALA A 557 36.34 2.42 -42.70
C ALA A 557 35.14 3.20 -43.27
N ALA A 558 35.20 3.58 -44.54
CA ALA A 558 34.09 4.21 -45.25
C ALA A 558 32.84 3.31 -45.26
N SER A 559 33.01 1.99 -45.45
CA SER A 559 31.90 1.03 -45.42
C SER A 559 31.19 0.96 -44.07
N HIS A 560 31.94 1.00 -42.96
CA HIS A 560 31.36 1.05 -41.61
C HIS A 560 30.53 2.32 -41.38
N LEU A 561 31.02 3.49 -41.84
CA LEU A 561 30.29 4.75 -41.73
C LEU A 561 29.07 4.84 -42.66
N LYS A 562 29.13 4.26 -43.87
CA LYS A 562 27.98 4.19 -44.80
C LYS A 562 26.76 3.52 -44.17
N VAL A 563 26.96 2.52 -43.32
CA VAL A 563 25.85 1.87 -42.61
C VAL A 563 25.12 2.84 -41.68
N LEU A 564 25.83 3.81 -41.09
CA LEU A 564 25.25 4.80 -40.18
C LEU A 564 24.30 5.77 -40.90
N VAL A 565 24.47 6.01 -42.21
CA VAL A 565 23.56 6.86 -42.99
C VAL A 565 22.11 6.35 -42.91
N ARG A 566 21.92 5.03 -42.85
CA ARG A 566 20.58 4.42 -42.67
C ARG A 566 20.00 4.65 -41.28
N TRP A 567 20.82 4.96 -40.29
CA TRP A 567 20.47 5.05 -38.88
C TRP A 567 20.28 6.50 -38.40
N ILE A 568 21.17 7.42 -38.81
CA ILE A 568 21.11 8.83 -38.42
C ILE A 568 20.60 9.75 -39.54
N GLY A 569 20.34 9.21 -40.74
CA GLY A 569 20.00 9.99 -41.91
C GLY A 569 21.22 10.60 -42.60
N GLU A 570 20.96 11.48 -43.57
CA GLU A 570 21.99 12.16 -44.36
C GLU A 570 22.54 13.39 -43.65
N GLU A 571 23.25 13.19 -42.55
CA GLU A 571 23.97 14.25 -41.85
C GLU A 571 25.17 14.72 -42.69
N PRO A 572 25.27 16.02 -43.08
CA PRO A 572 26.33 16.50 -43.96
C PRO A 572 27.75 16.19 -43.45
N GLY A 573 27.97 16.24 -42.14
CA GLY A 573 29.27 15.90 -41.54
C GLY A 573 29.65 14.42 -41.75
N LEU A 574 28.71 13.50 -41.56
CA LEU A 574 28.95 12.07 -41.79
C LEU A 574 29.23 11.79 -43.28
N LEU A 575 28.49 12.43 -44.19
CA LEU A 575 28.69 12.27 -45.63
C LEU A 575 30.07 12.79 -46.08
N GLU A 576 30.55 13.89 -45.50
CA GLU A 576 31.90 14.43 -45.73
C GLU A 576 32.98 13.49 -45.21
N ASP A 577 32.82 12.95 -44.00
CA ASP A 577 33.75 11.96 -43.43
C ASP A 577 33.83 10.71 -44.30
N ILE A 578 32.70 10.21 -44.82
CA ILE A 578 32.66 9.10 -45.78
C ILE A 578 33.40 9.46 -47.07
N ALA A 579 33.15 10.64 -47.64
CA ALA A 579 33.81 11.09 -48.87
C ALA A 579 35.33 11.18 -48.71
N LEU A 580 35.81 11.70 -47.58
CA LEU A 580 37.23 11.79 -47.26
C LEU A 580 37.89 10.40 -47.22
N LEU A 581 37.24 9.42 -46.60
CA LEU A 581 37.74 8.05 -46.52
C LEU A 581 37.72 7.35 -47.88
N LEU A 582 36.72 7.65 -48.73
CA LEU A 582 36.66 7.12 -50.10
C LEU A 582 37.76 7.71 -50.99
N ASP A 583 38.07 9.00 -50.85
CA ASP A 583 39.22 9.62 -51.53
C ASP A 583 40.55 8.95 -51.12
N GLN A 584 40.74 8.68 -49.82
CA GLN A 584 41.91 7.96 -49.32
C GLN A 584 41.99 6.50 -49.83
N ALA A 585 40.87 5.92 -50.23
CA ALA A 585 40.78 4.60 -50.85
C ALA A 585 40.81 4.63 -52.38
N GLU A 586 41.11 5.78 -52.99
CA GLU A 586 41.11 6.00 -54.45
C GLU A 586 39.74 5.81 -55.14
N ALA A 587 38.64 5.76 -54.38
CA ALA A 587 37.26 5.65 -54.86
C ALA A 587 36.64 7.03 -55.18
N THR A 588 37.30 7.79 -56.04
CA THR A 588 37.04 9.23 -56.30
C THR A 588 35.64 9.55 -56.81
N GLU A 589 35.06 8.73 -57.68
CA GLU A 589 33.70 8.94 -58.19
C GLU A 589 32.63 8.79 -57.11
N GLU A 590 32.79 7.79 -56.22
CA GLU A 590 31.86 7.60 -55.11
C GLU A 590 32.04 8.72 -54.07
N ALA A 591 33.27 9.13 -53.79
CA ALA A 591 33.57 10.26 -52.92
C ALA A 591 32.93 11.57 -53.40
N LYS A 592 32.89 11.80 -54.72
CA LYS A 592 32.23 12.97 -55.33
C LYS A 592 30.73 12.97 -55.07
N GLN A 593 30.06 11.82 -55.22
CA GLN A 593 28.61 11.69 -54.97
C GLN A 593 28.24 12.03 -53.53
N PHE A 594 29.02 11.56 -52.54
CA PHE A 594 28.80 11.88 -51.13
C PHE A 594 29.02 13.38 -50.82
N ARG A 595 30.03 14.02 -51.42
CA ARG A 595 30.26 15.47 -51.30
C ARG A 595 29.14 16.30 -51.91
N GLU A 596 28.65 15.93 -53.09
CA GLU A 596 27.55 16.62 -53.75
C GLU A 596 26.27 16.56 -52.91
N ARG A 597 25.96 15.40 -52.33
CA ARG A 597 24.83 15.24 -51.39
C ARG A 597 24.98 16.10 -50.14
N ALA A 598 26.15 16.10 -49.50
CA ALA A 598 26.43 16.94 -48.33
C ALA A 598 26.24 18.44 -48.63
N ASN A 599 26.78 18.91 -49.76
CA ASN A 599 26.65 20.30 -50.21
C ASN A 599 25.20 20.68 -50.54
N PHE A 600 24.46 19.77 -51.18
CA PHE A 600 23.04 19.96 -51.46
C PHE A 600 22.21 20.15 -50.19
N ILE A 601 22.48 19.35 -49.15
CA ILE A 601 21.75 19.45 -47.87
C ILE A 601 22.08 20.76 -47.14
N ARG A 602 23.35 21.18 -47.13
CA ARG A 602 23.77 22.47 -46.54
C ARG A 602 23.16 23.68 -47.26
N ALA A 603 23.09 23.65 -48.58
CA ALA A 603 22.55 24.74 -49.39
C ALA A 603 21.03 24.94 -49.21
N ASN A 604 20.30 23.88 -48.83
CA ASN A 604 18.84 23.89 -48.77
C ASN A 604 18.25 23.93 -47.34
N GLY A 605 19.07 24.12 -46.30
CA GLY A 605 18.58 24.49 -44.96
C GLY A 605 18.05 23.36 -44.05
N GLY A 606 18.32 22.08 -44.36
CA GLY A 606 18.04 20.96 -43.46
C GLY A 606 17.07 19.89 -44.00
N ILE A 607 17.32 18.67 -43.53
CA ILE A 607 16.88 17.30 -43.91
C ILE A 607 15.59 17.15 -44.76
N PRO A 608 15.63 16.51 -45.95
CA PRO A 608 14.42 16.00 -46.60
C PRO A 608 13.81 14.86 -45.78
N ALA A 609 12.49 14.87 -45.59
CA ALA A 609 11.72 13.83 -44.87
C ALA A 609 12.13 12.39 -45.26
N PRO A 610 12.05 11.41 -44.33
CA PRO A 610 12.40 10.03 -44.61
C PRO A 610 11.62 9.53 -45.83
N VAL A 611 12.35 9.02 -46.82
CA VAL A 611 11.76 8.39 -48.00
C VAL A 611 10.91 7.21 -47.51
N PRO A 612 9.59 7.20 -47.75
CA PRO A 612 8.75 6.07 -47.37
C PRO A 612 9.15 4.83 -48.17
N ASP A 613 9.12 3.69 -47.49
CA ASP A 613 9.30 2.33 -48.00
C ASP A 613 8.94 2.16 -49.49
N ARG A 614 9.87 1.58 -50.25
CA ARG A 614 9.56 0.77 -51.43
C ARG A 614 10.47 -0.46 -51.46
N PRO A 615 9.92 -1.59 -51.94
CA PRO A 615 9.91 -2.89 -51.26
C PRO A 615 11.24 -3.64 -51.26
#